data_AF-A0AAE1SYI0-F1
#
_entry.id   AF-A0AAE1SYI0-F1
#
_cell.length_a   1.000
_cell.length_b   1.000
_cell.length_c   1.000
_cell.angle_alpha   90.00
_cell.angle_beta   90.00
_cell.angle_gamma   90.00
#
_symmetry.space_group_name_H-M   'P 1'
#
loop_
_entity.id
_entity.type
_entity.pdbx_description
1 polymer ?
#
loop_
_entity_poly.entity_id
_entity_poly.type
_entity_poly.pdbx_seq_one_letter_code
_entity_poly.pdbx_strand_id
1 'polypeptide(L)'
;MELLNFMYSNTLTTNTAPALLDVLMAADKFEVTCCMWYCSRQLRNLPMTLESALLYLELPSSVLMAEAVQPLTDAAEQFLAARYKDLTKFQEEIMKLPLAGVEAILSSDDLQVASEDAVYDFVLKWTRTQCPQIEGRQEIIGSQLGRCIRFPFMSCRKLRKVLACNDFDHEFASKLVLEALFYKAEAPHRQRNQAAEESAFRGACLQVSTCQGG
;
A
#
# COMPACT_ATOMS: atom_id res chain seq x y z
N MET A 1 29.80 -9.53 16.73
CA MET A 1 30.96 -10.11 16.01
C MET A 1 30.59 -10.67 14.63
N GLU A 2 29.32 -10.96 14.35
CA GLU A 2 28.89 -11.57 13.07
C GLU A 2 29.19 -10.75 11.81
N LEU A 3 29.07 -9.41 11.84
CA LEU A 3 29.37 -8.58 10.67
C LEU A 3 30.84 -8.71 10.23
N LEU A 4 31.78 -8.72 11.19
CA LEU A 4 33.19 -8.95 10.89
C LEU A 4 33.41 -10.34 10.31
N ASN A 5 32.75 -11.37 10.87
CA ASN A 5 32.82 -12.71 10.31
C ASN A 5 32.34 -12.74 8.86
N PHE A 6 31.23 -12.07 8.54
CA PHE A 6 30.73 -11.94 7.18
C PHE A 6 31.73 -11.25 6.24
N MET A 7 32.41 -10.20 6.69
CA MET A 7 33.42 -9.52 5.86
C MET A 7 34.62 -10.42 5.51
N TYR A 8 35.01 -11.34 6.39
CA TYR A 8 36.14 -12.24 6.17
C TYR A 8 35.78 -13.58 5.54
N SER A 9 34.61 -14.14 5.85
CA SER A 9 34.18 -15.49 5.44
C SER A 9 32.95 -15.52 4.54
N ASN A 10 32.27 -14.39 4.35
CA ASN A 10 30.99 -14.27 3.64
C ASN A 10 29.88 -15.16 4.22
N THR A 11 29.95 -15.50 5.51
CA THR A 11 28.96 -16.34 6.20
C THR A 11 28.49 -15.71 7.50
N LEU A 12 27.21 -15.93 7.83
CA LEU A 12 26.60 -15.63 9.14
C LEU A 12 26.26 -16.95 9.83
N THR A 13 26.53 -17.03 11.13
CA THR A 13 26.19 -18.20 11.95
C THR A 13 24.80 -18.09 12.58
N THR A 14 24.26 -16.86 12.62
CA THR A 14 22.94 -16.59 13.19
C THR A 14 21.82 -16.83 12.16
N ASN A 15 20.76 -17.50 12.60
CA ASN A 15 19.57 -17.76 11.78
C ASN A 15 18.26 -17.40 12.51
N THR A 16 18.35 -16.55 13.53
CA THR A 16 17.18 -16.06 14.28
C THR A 16 16.83 -14.67 13.80
N ALA A 17 15.54 -14.39 13.64
CA ALA A 17 15.04 -13.09 13.17
C ALA A 17 15.64 -11.88 13.93
N PRO A 18 15.65 -11.82 15.27
CA PRO A 18 16.22 -10.66 15.98
C PRO A 18 17.73 -10.51 15.77
N ALA A 19 18.49 -11.62 15.76
CA ALA A 19 19.93 -11.55 15.55
C ALA A 19 20.29 -11.13 14.12
N LEU A 20 19.49 -11.52 13.13
CA LEU A 20 19.65 -11.08 11.74
C LEU A 20 19.31 -9.59 11.58
N LEU A 21 18.30 -9.09 12.30
CA LEU A 21 17.98 -7.66 12.34
C LEU A 21 19.12 -6.86 12.99
N ASP A 22 19.69 -7.31 14.09
CA ASP A 22 20.83 -6.63 14.73
C ASP A 22 22.03 -6.53 13.78
N VAL A 23 22.31 -7.61 13.03
CA VAL A 23 23.37 -7.64 12.01
C VAL A 23 23.03 -6.75 10.83
N LEU A 24 21.77 -6.71 10.41
CA LEU A 24 21.27 -5.85 9.35
C LEU A 24 21.42 -4.37 9.73
N MET A 25 21.06 -3.99 10.95
CA MET A 25 21.24 -2.63 11.49
C MET A 25 22.72 -2.26 11.60
N ALA A 26 23.58 -3.20 12.00
CA ALA A 26 25.02 -2.97 11.98
C ALA A 26 25.55 -2.83 10.54
N ALA A 27 25.08 -3.66 9.61
CA ALA A 27 25.48 -3.61 8.22
C ALA A 27 25.08 -2.28 7.56
N ASP A 28 23.90 -1.75 7.85
CA ASP A 28 23.47 -0.41 7.43
C ASP A 28 24.41 0.66 7.99
N LYS A 29 24.69 0.63 9.29
CA LYS A 29 25.62 1.57 9.95
C LYS A 29 27.04 1.58 9.36
N PHE A 30 27.51 0.44 8.85
CA PHE A 30 28.83 0.29 8.23
C PHE A 30 28.77 0.23 6.70
N GLU A 31 27.61 0.48 6.11
CA GLU A 31 27.36 0.51 4.66
C GLU A 31 27.77 -0.78 3.90
N VAL A 32 27.67 -1.94 4.57
CA VAL A 32 28.03 -3.24 3.99
C VAL A 32 26.84 -3.83 3.22
N THR A 33 26.63 -3.37 2.00
CA THR A 33 25.45 -3.72 1.17
C THR A 33 25.25 -5.22 0.97
N CYS A 34 26.30 -5.98 0.65
CA CYS A 34 26.20 -7.44 0.47
C CYS A 34 25.64 -8.16 1.71
N CYS A 35 25.97 -7.67 2.91
CA CYS A 35 25.44 -8.21 4.16
C CYS A 35 23.97 -7.84 4.35
N MET A 36 23.57 -6.61 3.97
CA MET A 36 22.16 -6.19 4.02
C MET A 36 21.27 -7.08 3.14
N TRP A 37 21.68 -7.29 1.88
CA TRP A 37 20.98 -8.17 0.94
C TRP A 37 20.89 -9.60 1.46
N TYR A 38 21.98 -10.12 2.05
CA TYR A 38 22.00 -11.46 2.63
C TYR A 38 21.03 -11.58 3.81
N CYS A 39 21.06 -10.64 4.76
CA CYS A 39 20.14 -10.63 5.91
C CYS A 39 18.68 -10.52 5.46
N SER A 40 18.37 -9.62 4.53
CA SER A 40 17.02 -9.45 3.95
C SER A 40 16.50 -10.77 3.34
N ARG A 41 17.32 -11.45 2.53
CA ARG A 41 16.98 -12.74 1.95
C ARG A 41 16.75 -13.82 3.01
N GLN A 42 17.59 -13.87 4.04
CA GLN A 42 17.45 -14.84 5.13
C GLN A 42 16.20 -14.58 5.97
N LEU A 43 15.90 -13.32 6.29
CA LEU A 43 14.69 -12.92 7.01
C LEU A 43 13.43 -13.32 6.24
N ARG A 44 13.44 -13.18 4.91
CA ARG A 44 12.31 -13.61 4.06
C ARG A 44 12.10 -15.13 4.04
N ASN A 45 13.15 -15.92 4.27
CA ASN A 45 13.05 -17.39 4.30
C ASN A 45 12.55 -17.92 5.65
N LEU A 46 12.52 -17.08 6.70
CA LEU A 46 11.97 -17.44 8.00
C LEU A 46 10.43 -17.36 7.99
N PRO A 47 9.73 -18.11 8.86
CA PRO A 47 8.29 -18.02 8.95
C PRO A 47 7.86 -16.62 9.39
N MET A 48 6.98 -16.00 8.60
CA MET A 48 6.46 -14.66 8.86
C MET A 48 5.31 -14.72 9.87
N THR A 49 5.48 -14.02 11.00
CA THR A 49 4.44 -13.79 12.01
C THR A 49 3.99 -12.32 11.98
N LEU A 50 2.86 -12.01 12.63
CA LEU A 50 2.37 -10.63 12.73
C LEU A 50 3.40 -9.70 13.37
N GLU A 51 4.03 -10.15 14.46
CA GLU A 51 5.05 -9.38 15.17
C GLU A 51 6.26 -9.11 14.28
N SER A 52 6.72 -10.11 13.52
CA SER A 52 7.84 -9.91 12.58
C SER A 52 7.46 -8.99 11.42
N ALA A 53 6.24 -9.08 10.89
CA ALA A 53 5.79 -8.24 9.78
C ALA A 53 5.71 -6.77 10.19
N LEU A 54 5.14 -6.48 11.37
CA LEU A 54 5.09 -5.11 11.90
C LEU A 54 6.49 -4.56 12.16
N LEU A 55 7.38 -5.37 12.74
CA LEU A 55 8.76 -4.98 13.00
C LEU A 55 9.51 -4.67 11.70
N TYR A 56 9.28 -5.42 10.62
CA TYR A 56 9.93 -5.17 9.33
C TYR A 56 9.43 -3.89 8.64
N LEU A 57 8.15 -3.53 8.83
CA LEU A 57 7.60 -2.28 8.29
C LEU A 57 8.09 -1.04 9.05
N GLU A 58 8.48 -1.18 10.31
CA GLU A 58 9.01 -0.09 11.15
C GLU A 58 10.54 0.10 11.01
N LEU A 59 11.18 -0.60 10.08
CA LEU A 59 12.62 -0.50 9.87
C LEU A 59 13.03 0.90 9.35
N PRO A 60 14.14 1.49 9.86
CA PRO A 60 14.61 2.79 9.39
C PRO A 60 14.93 2.80 7.88
N SER A 61 14.50 3.86 7.20
CA SER A 61 14.73 4.05 5.76
C SER A 61 16.01 4.84 5.49
N SER A 62 17.17 4.15 5.44
CA SER A 62 18.36 4.70 4.75
C SER A 62 18.26 4.38 3.25
N VAL A 63 18.90 5.17 2.37
CA VAL A 63 18.80 4.94 0.91
C VAL A 63 19.33 3.55 0.51
N LEU A 64 20.44 3.11 1.12
CA LEU A 64 21.05 1.80 0.85
C LEU A 64 20.22 0.65 1.43
N MET A 65 19.69 0.86 2.64
CA MET A 65 18.85 -0.11 3.31
C MET A 65 17.50 -0.29 2.61
N ALA A 66 16.91 0.80 2.12
CA ALA A 66 15.61 0.77 1.44
C ALA A 66 15.62 -0.17 0.24
N GLU A 67 16.67 -0.15 -0.59
CA GLU A 67 16.78 -1.05 -1.75
C GLU A 67 16.95 -2.52 -1.33
N ALA A 68 17.77 -2.80 -0.31
CA ALA A 68 18.02 -4.16 0.16
C ALA A 68 16.83 -4.78 0.89
N VAL A 69 16.03 -3.97 1.59
CA VAL A 69 14.92 -4.40 2.45
C VAL A 69 13.57 -4.32 1.74
N GLN A 70 13.45 -3.63 0.61
CA GLN A 70 12.24 -3.62 -0.24
C GLN A 70 11.60 -5.00 -0.43
N PRO A 71 12.33 -6.06 -0.83
CA PRO A 71 11.72 -7.38 -1.00
C PRO A 71 11.21 -8.01 0.30
N LEU A 72 11.69 -7.55 1.46
CA LEU A 72 11.25 -7.99 2.77
C LEU A 72 10.01 -7.20 3.22
N THR A 73 9.97 -5.87 3.00
CA THR A 73 8.78 -5.06 3.27
C THR A 73 7.62 -5.51 2.40
N ASP A 74 7.85 -5.73 1.10
CA ASP A 74 6.81 -6.21 0.18
C ASP A 74 6.22 -7.55 0.62
N ALA A 75 7.07 -8.46 1.11
CA ALA A 75 6.62 -9.75 1.64
C ALA A 75 5.80 -9.59 2.93
N ALA A 76 6.19 -8.66 3.80
CA ALA A 76 5.44 -8.33 5.01
C ALA A 76 4.07 -7.70 4.68
N GLU A 77 4.02 -6.78 3.72
CA GLU A 77 2.78 -6.18 3.23
C GLU A 77 1.84 -7.24 2.65
N GLN A 78 2.35 -8.12 1.77
CA GLN A 78 1.58 -9.22 1.19
C GLN A 78 1.07 -10.18 2.26
N PHE A 79 1.86 -10.48 3.29
CA PHE A 79 1.42 -11.31 4.41
C PHE A 79 0.27 -10.67 5.19
N LEU A 80 0.36 -9.38 5.49
CA LEU A 80 -0.71 -8.64 6.16
C LEU A 80 -1.97 -8.56 5.29
N ALA A 81 -1.82 -8.25 4.01
CA ALA A 81 -2.92 -8.19 3.05
C ALA A 81 -3.65 -9.54 2.92
N ALA A 82 -2.91 -10.65 2.85
CA ALA A 82 -3.49 -11.99 2.77
C ALA A 82 -4.23 -12.38 4.06
N ARG A 83 -3.67 -12.02 5.22
CA ARG A 83 -4.27 -12.33 6.53
C ARG A 83 -5.53 -11.49 6.80
N TYR A 84 -5.49 -10.20 6.49
CA TYR A 84 -6.54 -9.22 6.79
C TYR A 84 -7.43 -8.87 5.59
N LYS A 85 -7.53 -9.78 4.63
CA LYS A 85 -8.36 -9.62 3.43
C LYS A 85 -9.81 -9.24 3.74
N ASP A 86 -10.38 -9.80 4.81
CA ASP A 86 -11.74 -9.54 5.27
C ASP A 86 -11.77 -8.49 6.41
N LEU A 87 -11.82 -7.20 6.05
CA LEU A 87 -11.85 -6.10 7.04
C LEU A 87 -12.98 -6.22 8.07
N THR A 88 -14.12 -6.78 7.67
CA THR A 88 -15.31 -6.87 8.54
C THR A 88 -15.14 -7.85 9.69
N LYS A 89 -14.37 -8.92 9.49
CA LYS A 89 -14.13 -9.96 10.51
C LYS A 89 -13.05 -9.56 11.49
N PHE A 90 -12.01 -8.90 11.00
CA PHE A 90 -10.83 -8.55 11.80
C PHE A 90 -10.83 -7.10 12.28
N GLN A 91 -11.98 -6.43 12.27
CA GLN A 91 -12.06 -5.01 12.59
C GLN A 91 -11.42 -4.69 13.95
N GLU A 92 -11.66 -5.49 15.00
CA GLU A 92 -11.10 -5.23 16.33
C GLU A 92 -9.58 -5.41 16.41
N GLU A 93 -9.03 -6.35 15.65
CA GLU A 93 -7.58 -6.56 15.59
C GLU A 93 -6.90 -5.41 14.84
N ILE A 94 -7.44 -5.02 13.68
CA ILE A 94 -6.87 -3.95 12.85
C ILE A 94 -6.93 -2.61 13.59
N MET A 95 -7.96 -2.39 14.42
CA MET A 95 -8.06 -1.20 15.27
C MET A 95 -6.93 -1.08 16.30
N LYS A 96 -6.24 -2.19 16.64
CA LYS A 96 -5.10 -2.21 17.55
C LYS A 96 -3.75 -2.13 16.83
N LEU A 97 -3.73 -2.26 15.50
CA LEU A 97 -2.50 -2.25 14.72
C LEU A 97 -1.89 -0.84 14.64
N PRO A 98 -0.54 -0.74 14.56
CA PRO A 98 0.14 0.52 14.31
C PRO A 98 -0.08 0.99 12.87
N LEU A 99 0.27 2.26 12.61
CA LEU A 99 0.03 2.95 11.36
C LEU A 99 0.57 2.20 10.13
N ALA A 100 1.83 1.73 10.20
CA ALA A 100 2.47 1.01 9.11
C ALA A 100 1.73 -0.28 8.73
N GLY A 101 1.20 -1.01 9.72
CA GLY A 101 0.42 -2.22 9.46
C GLY A 101 -0.92 -1.92 8.80
N VAL A 102 -1.59 -0.83 9.18
CA VAL A 102 -2.86 -0.43 8.57
C VAL A 102 -2.67 0.12 7.16
N GLU A 103 -1.62 0.92 6.94
CA GLU A 103 -1.25 1.40 5.61
C GLU A 103 -0.97 0.24 4.65
N ALA A 104 -0.22 -0.77 5.09
CA ALA A 104 0.05 -1.98 4.31
C ALA A 104 -1.23 -2.74 3.91
N ILE A 105 -2.18 -2.89 4.85
CA ILE A 105 -3.46 -3.55 4.58
C ILE A 105 -4.30 -2.74 3.58
N LEU A 106 -4.37 -1.42 3.76
CA LEU A 106 -5.19 -0.53 2.93
C LEU A 106 -4.61 -0.32 1.54
N SER A 107 -3.30 -0.44 1.38
CA SER A 107 -2.62 -0.34 0.08
C SER A 107 -2.88 -1.55 -0.82
N SER A 108 -3.42 -2.65 -0.28
CA SER A 108 -3.73 -3.85 -1.06
C SER A 108 -4.96 -3.68 -1.96
N ASP A 109 -4.85 -4.12 -3.22
CA ASP A 109 -5.96 -4.16 -4.18
C ASP A 109 -6.96 -5.30 -3.90
N ASP A 110 -6.57 -6.32 -3.14
CA ASP A 110 -7.35 -7.55 -2.93
C ASP A 110 -8.33 -7.47 -1.74
N LEU A 111 -8.54 -6.29 -1.17
CA LEU A 111 -9.33 -6.10 0.04
C LEU A 111 -10.82 -6.42 -0.19
N GLN A 112 -11.39 -7.34 0.59
CA GLN A 112 -12.80 -7.72 0.50
C GLN A 112 -13.68 -6.71 1.24
N VAL A 113 -14.01 -5.62 0.55
CA VAL A 113 -14.88 -4.56 1.07
C VAL A 113 -16.06 -4.34 0.13
N ALA A 114 -17.25 -4.10 0.69
CA ALA A 114 -18.45 -3.85 -0.09
C ALA A 114 -18.37 -2.59 -0.95
N SER A 115 -17.61 -1.58 -0.51
CA SER A 115 -17.39 -0.33 -1.23
C SER A 115 -16.22 0.45 -0.61
N GLU A 116 -15.58 1.30 -1.39
CA GLU A 116 -14.57 2.26 -0.90
C GLU A 116 -15.14 3.22 0.16
N ASP A 117 -16.45 3.45 0.20
CA ASP A 117 -17.11 4.23 1.25
C ASP A 117 -16.88 3.62 2.65
N ALA A 118 -16.82 2.28 2.73
CA ALA A 118 -16.56 1.58 4.00
C ALA A 118 -15.09 1.61 4.40
N VAL A 119 -14.16 1.65 3.43
CA VAL A 119 -12.72 1.85 3.68
C VAL A 119 -12.50 3.22 4.35
N TYR A 120 -13.18 4.25 3.83
CA TYR A 120 -13.12 5.59 4.43
C TYR A 120 -13.70 5.67 5.84
N ASP A 121 -14.85 5.05 6.07
CA ASP A 121 -15.43 4.98 7.41
C ASP A 121 -14.53 4.24 8.39
N PHE A 122 -13.85 3.19 7.92
CA PHE A 122 -12.85 2.47 8.70
C PHE A 122 -11.65 3.36 9.04
N VAL A 123 -11.07 4.05 8.06
CA VAL A 123 -9.94 4.97 8.28
C VAL A 123 -10.29 6.06 9.28
N LEU A 124 -11.45 6.70 9.14
CA LEU A 124 -11.91 7.71 10.11
C LEU A 124 -12.10 7.15 11.52
N LYS A 125 -12.63 5.92 11.63
CA LYS A 125 -12.79 5.27 12.94
C LYS A 125 -11.43 5.00 13.57
N TRP A 126 -10.48 4.49 12.79
CA TRP A 126 -9.12 4.16 13.24
C TRP A 126 -8.33 5.41 13.67
N THR A 127 -8.36 6.48 12.86
CA THR A 127 -7.63 7.72 13.18
C THR A 127 -8.15 8.39 14.44
N ARG A 128 -9.46 8.35 14.67
CA ARG A 128 -10.08 8.87 15.91
C ARG A 128 -9.72 8.07 17.15
N THR A 129 -9.46 6.77 17.02
CA THR A 129 -9.04 5.95 18.17
C THR A 129 -7.56 6.08 18.50
N GLN A 130 -6.71 6.20 17.49
CA GLN A 130 -5.26 6.24 17.69
C GLN A 130 -4.74 7.66 17.99
N CYS A 131 -5.40 8.69 17.46
CA CYS A 131 -4.97 10.07 17.63
C CYS A 131 -6.13 10.96 18.10
N PRO A 132 -6.22 11.29 19.41
CA PRO A 132 -7.24 12.23 19.89
C PRO A 132 -6.97 13.68 19.43
N GLN A 133 -5.75 14.03 19.03
CA GLN A 133 -5.41 15.36 18.49
C GLN A 133 -5.77 15.49 17.01
N ILE A 134 -6.24 16.67 16.59
CA ILE A 134 -6.71 16.93 15.21
C ILE A 134 -5.52 17.09 14.24
N GLU A 135 -4.46 17.77 14.68
CA GLU A 135 -3.28 18.06 13.85
C GLU A 135 -2.55 16.78 13.41
N GLY A 136 -2.26 15.88 14.36
CA GLY A 136 -1.68 14.57 14.04
C GLY A 136 -2.58 13.68 13.19
N ARG A 137 -3.92 13.82 13.30
CA ARG A 137 -4.86 13.12 12.41
C ARG A 137 -4.75 13.62 10.97
N GLN A 138 -4.72 14.94 10.77
CA GLN A 138 -4.64 15.55 9.44
C GLN A 138 -3.34 15.19 8.74
N GLU A 139 -2.22 15.15 9.46
CA GLU A 139 -0.92 14.78 8.90
C GLU A 139 -0.90 13.31 8.45
N ILE A 140 -1.36 12.38 9.30
CA ILE A 140 -1.41 10.95 8.98
C ILE A 140 -2.35 10.67 7.79
N ILE A 141 -3.53 11.31 7.79
CA ILE A 141 -4.51 11.16 6.72
C ILE A 141 -4.00 11.80 5.42
N GLY A 142 -3.38 12.98 5.47
CA GLY A 142 -2.91 13.70 4.29
C GLY A 142 -1.69 13.06 3.62
N SER A 143 -0.75 12.54 4.42
CA SER A 143 0.52 12.01 3.92
C SER A 143 0.43 10.56 3.47
N GLN A 144 -0.20 9.70 4.27
CA GLN A 144 -0.18 8.24 4.12
C GLN A 144 -1.56 7.70 3.72
N LEU A 145 -2.53 7.75 4.64
CA LEU A 145 -3.81 7.05 4.46
C LEU A 145 -4.66 7.60 3.31
N GLY A 146 -4.52 8.88 2.98
CA GLY A 146 -5.22 9.52 1.88
C GLY A 146 -4.83 8.93 0.52
N ARG A 147 -3.61 8.40 0.37
CA ARG A 147 -3.18 7.76 -0.89
C ARG A 147 -3.77 6.36 -1.06
N CYS A 148 -4.03 5.67 0.04
CA CYS A 148 -4.61 4.32 0.01
C CYS A 148 -6.10 4.32 -0.38
N ILE A 149 -6.80 5.45 -0.19
CA ILE A 149 -8.23 5.56 -0.47
C ILE A 149 -8.45 5.90 -1.95
N ARG A 150 -9.18 5.04 -2.66
CA ARG A 150 -9.53 5.31 -4.07
C ARG A 150 -10.79 6.18 -4.16
N PHE A 151 -10.64 7.48 -3.91
CA PHE A 151 -11.71 8.48 -4.01
C PHE A 151 -12.58 8.41 -5.28
N PRO A 152 -12.04 8.09 -6.49
CA PRO A 152 -12.85 7.98 -7.69
C PRO A 152 -13.94 6.89 -7.65
N PHE A 153 -13.79 5.86 -6.82
CA PHE A 153 -14.76 4.77 -6.69
C PHE A 153 -15.78 4.97 -5.56
N MET A 154 -15.64 6.04 -4.77
CA MET A 154 -16.62 6.40 -3.73
C MET A 154 -17.94 6.93 -4.28
N SER A 155 -18.99 6.93 -3.46
CA SER A 155 -20.25 7.57 -3.82
C SER A 155 -20.13 9.10 -3.75
N CYS A 156 -20.80 9.82 -4.67
CA CYS A 156 -20.79 11.30 -4.67
C CYS A 156 -21.38 11.89 -3.37
N ARG A 157 -22.30 11.14 -2.72
CA ARG A 157 -22.83 11.50 -1.40
C ARG A 157 -21.73 11.47 -0.34
N LYS A 158 -20.84 10.48 -0.40
CA LYS A 158 -19.70 10.35 0.52
C LYS A 158 -18.64 11.41 0.24
N LEU A 159 -18.29 11.67 -1.03
CA LEU A 159 -17.35 12.74 -1.41
C LEU A 159 -17.76 14.11 -0.86
N ARG A 160 -19.07 14.42 -0.86
CA ARG A 160 -19.59 15.65 -0.22
C ARG A 160 -19.36 15.67 1.29
N LYS A 161 -19.45 14.51 1.95
CA LYS A 161 -19.13 14.39 3.39
C LYS A 161 -17.64 14.53 3.67
N VAL A 162 -16.77 14.08 2.74
CA VAL A 162 -15.31 14.28 2.85
C VAL A 162 -14.97 15.77 2.90
N LEU A 163 -15.55 16.58 2.00
CA LEU A 163 -15.36 18.03 1.99
C LEU A 163 -15.87 18.74 3.25
N ALA A 164 -16.88 18.18 3.92
CA ALA A 164 -17.43 18.74 5.15
C ALA A 164 -16.73 18.22 6.42
N CYS A 165 -15.72 17.36 6.28
CA CYS A 165 -15.06 16.71 7.40
C CYS A 165 -13.84 17.51 7.87
N ASN A 166 -13.86 17.96 9.13
CA ASN A 166 -12.75 18.71 9.74
C ASN A 166 -11.48 17.85 9.99
N ASP A 167 -11.59 16.53 9.84
CA ASP A 167 -10.48 15.59 10.02
C ASP A 167 -9.50 15.62 8.82
N PHE A 168 -9.86 16.30 7.72
CA PHE A 168 -8.99 16.54 6.57
C PHE A 168 -8.55 17.99 6.52
N ASP A 169 -7.36 18.23 5.98
CA ASP A 169 -7.04 19.56 5.46
C ASP A 169 -7.95 19.89 4.27
N HIS A 170 -8.52 21.09 4.28
CA HIS A 170 -9.53 21.48 3.30
C HIS A 170 -8.92 21.58 1.90
N GLU A 171 -7.67 22.04 1.78
CA GLU A 171 -7.00 22.16 0.49
C GLU A 171 -6.76 20.76 -0.11
N PHE A 172 -6.21 19.86 0.69
CA PHE A 172 -5.99 18.45 0.31
C PHE A 172 -7.29 17.73 -0.07
N ALA A 173 -8.35 17.83 0.75
CA ALA A 173 -9.64 17.20 0.48
C ALA A 173 -10.28 17.76 -0.80
N SER A 174 -10.19 19.07 -1.03
CA SER A 174 -10.75 19.70 -2.23
C SER A 174 -10.10 19.20 -3.51
N LYS A 175 -8.77 19.06 -3.52
CA LYS A 175 -8.01 18.53 -4.66
C LYS A 175 -8.43 17.09 -4.98
N LEU A 176 -8.46 16.22 -3.98
CA LEU A 176 -8.84 14.81 -4.15
C LEU A 176 -10.28 14.63 -4.66
N VAL A 177 -11.21 15.42 -4.13
CA VAL A 177 -12.62 15.35 -4.55
C VAL A 177 -12.78 15.88 -5.97
N LEU A 178 -12.06 16.94 -6.35
CA LEU A 178 -12.06 17.43 -7.73
C LEU A 178 -11.49 16.38 -8.68
N GLU A 179 -10.34 15.79 -8.39
CA GLU A 179 -9.75 14.71 -9.19
C GLU A 179 -10.71 13.52 -9.33
N ALA A 180 -11.35 13.11 -8.24
CA ALA A 180 -12.35 12.04 -8.26
C ALA A 180 -13.58 12.39 -9.11
N LEU A 181 -14.07 13.63 -9.04
CA LEU A 181 -15.19 14.11 -9.84
C LEU A 181 -14.83 14.20 -11.33
N PHE A 182 -13.62 14.68 -11.66
CA PHE A 182 -13.13 14.68 -13.04
C PHE A 182 -13.03 13.26 -13.58
N TYR A 183 -12.46 12.32 -12.82
CA TYR A 183 -12.39 10.92 -13.22
C TYR A 183 -13.79 10.31 -13.48
N LYS A 184 -14.76 10.58 -12.60
CA LYS A 184 -16.14 10.13 -12.77
C LYS A 184 -16.84 10.78 -13.96
N ALA A 185 -16.55 12.05 -14.24
CA ALA A 185 -17.10 12.76 -15.39
C ALA A 185 -16.49 12.26 -16.70
N GLU A 186 -15.22 11.89 -16.71
CA GLU A 186 -14.53 11.31 -17.87
C GLU A 186 -14.92 9.86 -18.13
N ALA A 187 -15.24 9.07 -17.11
CA ALA A 187 -15.62 7.65 -17.25
C ALA A 187 -16.69 7.36 -18.34
N PRO A 188 -17.83 8.08 -18.40
CA PRO A 188 -18.80 7.89 -19.47
C PRO A 188 -18.30 8.36 -20.85
N HIS A 189 -17.39 9.35 -20.91
CA HIS A 189 -16.77 9.77 -22.17
C HIS A 189 -15.74 8.75 -22.67
N ARG A 190 -14.93 8.17 -21.78
CA ARG A 190 -13.99 7.09 -22.11
C ARG A 190 -14.72 5.82 -22.52
N GLN A 191 -15.79 5.42 -21.85
CA GLN A 191 -16.62 4.28 -22.26
C GLN A 191 -17.29 4.52 -23.64
N ARG A 192 -17.76 5.73 -23.92
CA ARG A 192 -18.31 6.09 -25.24
C ARG A 192 -17.23 6.11 -26.33
N ASN A 193 -16.03 6.60 -26.03
CA ASN A 193 -14.93 6.60 -26.99
C ASN A 193 -14.41 5.18 -27.24
N GLN A 194 -14.29 4.34 -26.21
CA GLN A 194 -13.92 2.93 -26.34
C GLN A 194 -14.97 2.14 -27.13
N ALA A 195 -16.27 2.38 -26.90
CA ALA A 195 -17.34 1.79 -27.69
C ALA A 195 -17.36 2.32 -29.14
N ALA A 196 -17.03 3.59 -29.36
CA ALA A 196 -16.88 4.18 -30.70
C ALA A 196 -15.66 3.62 -31.45
N GLU A 197 -14.54 3.39 -30.77
CA GLU A 197 -13.34 2.75 -31.33
C GLU A 197 -13.56 1.26 -31.62
N GLU A 198 -14.23 0.52 -30.73
CA GLU A 198 -14.60 -0.89 -30.98
C GLU A 198 -15.58 -1.04 -32.15
N SER A 199 -16.54 -0.12 -32.30
CA SER A 199 -17.45 -0.10 -33.45
C SER A 199 -16.76 0.33 -34.75
N ALA A 200 -15.81 1.25 -34.71
CA ALA A 200 -14.96 1.59 -35.85
C ALA A 200 -14.05 0.42 -36.28
N PHE A 201 -13.47 -0.30 -35.32
CA PHE A 201 -12.65 -1.49 -35.60
C PHE A 201 -13.47 -2.64 -36.20
N ARG A 202 -14.70 -2.88 -35.69
CA ARG A 202 -15.63 -3.86 -36.28
C ARG A 202 -16.11 -3.45 -37.68
N GLY A 203 -16.35 -2.15 -37.92
CA GLY A 203 -16.71 -1.61 -39.24
C GLY A 203 -15.59 -1.78 -40.28
N ALA A 204 -14.33 -1.59 -39.89
CA ALA A 204 -13.18 -1.80 -40.76
C ALA A 204 -12.99 -3.28 -41.15
N CYS A 205 -13.18 -4.23 -40.22
CA CYS A 205 -13.11 -5.67 -40.53
C CYS A 205 -14.20 -6.15 -41.52
N LEU A 206 -15.39 -5.54 -41.50
CA LEU A 206 -16.47 -5.84 -42.45
C LEU A 206 -16.20 -5.28 -43.86
N GLN A 207 -15.41 -4.21 -43.98
CA GLN A 207 -15.01 -3.66 -45.28
C GLN A 207 -13.84 -4.40 -45.93
N VAL A 208 -12.96 -5.05 -45.14
CA VAL A 208 -11.86 -5.87 -45.71
C VAL A 208 -12.38 -7.19 -46.31
N SER A 209 -13.48 -7.73 -45.78
CA SER A 209 -14.07 -8.99 -46.25
C SER A 209 -14.92 -8.87 -47.52
N THR A 210 -15.20 -7.64 -47.98
CA THR A 210 -15.96 -7.39 -49.23
C THR A 210 -15.07 -7.12 -50.45
N CYS A 211 -13.74 -7.02 -50.29
CA CYS A 211 -12.80 -6.71 -51.38
C CYS A 211 -12.04 -7.92 -51.95
N GLN A 212 -12.36 -9.17 -51.58
CA GLN A 212 -11.74 -10.39 -52.13
C GLN A 212 -12.66 -11.24 -53.03
N GLY A 213 -13.84 -10.73 -53.42
CA GLY A 213 -14.74 -11.41 -54.35
C GLY A 213 -14.93 -10.59 -55.63
N GLY A 214 -13.97 -10.69 -56.56
CA GLY A 214 -14.03 -10.09 -57.90
C GLY A 214 -12.98 -10.67 -58.81
#